data_AF-A0A6N9L5G7-F1
#
_entry.id   AF-A0A6N9L5G7-F1
#
_cell.length_a   1.000
_cell.length_b   1.000
_cell.length_c   1.000
_cell.angle_alpha   90.00
_cell.angle_beta   90.00
_cell.angle_gamma   90.00
#
_symmetry.space_group_name_H-M   'P 1'
#
loop_
_entity.id
_entity.type
_entity.pdbx_description
1 polymer ?
#
loop_
_entity_poly.entity_id
_entity_poly.type
_entity_poly.pdbx_seq_one_letter_code
_entity_poly.pdbx_strand_id
1 'polypeptide(L)'
;MPELPEVETVRRTLKNFVLHKTIDSIEVRYPRIIDGDVETFVTTLIHQSICDIDRHGKYLIFILDHDAFISHLRMEGKYNIKMKDEPYDKHDHIIFHMTDGTDLRYNDTRKFGRMQLVDKEHYREYPPLNRLGQEPMDASFDYIYPRIHQSHLPIKQLLLDQSIFTGIGNIYANEICFRMGMDPRTRGDRLSKKRILELIEVSSTILKEAIAQGGTTIHSFDANGIHGLFQVTLSVHAQTTCSKCKGPIKKITIAGRGTYYCPHCQKRRY
;
A
#
# COMPACT_ATOMS: atom_id res chain seq x y z
N MET A 1 -1.08 6.13 5.70
CA MET A 1 -0.25 5.34 4.78
C MET A 1 -1.19 4.46 4.00
N PRO A 2 -1.36 4.67 2.69
CA PRO A 2 -2.00 3.69 1.82
C PRO A 2 -1.42 2.30 2.04
N GLU A 3 -2.30 1.33 2.26
CA GLU A 3 -1.98 -0.08 2.29
C GLU A 3 -2.38 -0.68 0.94
N LEU A 4 -2.26 -2.00 0.76
CA LEU A 4 -2.48 -2.63 -0.54
C LEU A 4 -3.83 -2.28 -1.19
N PRO A 5 -4.98 -2.32 -0.48
CA PRO A 5 -6.28 -2.01 -1.07
C PRO A 5 -6.38 -0.58 -1.60
N GLU A 6 -5.82 0.41 -0.89
CA GLU A 6 -5.85 1.80 -1.34
C GLU A 6 -4.91 2.01 -2.54
N VAL A 7 -3.73 1.38 -2.54
CA VAL A 7 -2.82 1.45 -3.70
C VAL A 7 -3.45 0.78 -4.92
N GLU A 8 -4.15 -0.35 -4.76
CA GLU A 8 -4.91 -1.00 -5.83
C GLU A 8 -6.02 -0.10 -6.37
N THR A 9 -6.71 0.61 -5.48
CA THR A 9 -7.75 1.57 -5.87
C THR A 9 -7.17 2.73 -6.68
N VAL A 10 -6.04 3.30 -6.23
CA VAL A 10 -5.30 4.33 -6.99
C VAL A 10 -4.85 3.79 -8.35
N ARG A 11 -4.30 2.58 -8.41
CA ARG A 11 -3.87 1.93 -9.66
C ARG A 11 -5.01 1.83 -10.67
N ARG A 12 -6.15 1.26 -10.26
CA ARG A 12 -7.34 1.12 -11.13
C ARG A 12 -7.85 2.47 -11.61
N THR A 13 -7.81 3.46 -10.75
CA THR A 13 -8.28 4.80 -11.08
C THR A 13 -7.36 5.47 -12.08
N LEU A 14 -6.05 5.48 -11.82
CA LEU A 14 -5.07 6.03 -12.75
C LEU A 14 -5.17 5.38 -14.13
N LYS A 15 -5.36 4.06 -14.19
CA LYS A 15 -5.56 3.36 -15.46
C LYS A 15 -6.68 3.95 -16.32
N ASN A 16 -7.77 4.42 -15.71
CA ASN A 16 -8.89 5.00 -16.44
C ASN A 16 -8.58 6.37 -17.06
N PHE A 17 -7.52 7.05 -16.60
CA PHE A 17 -7.27 8.44 -16.95
C PHE A 17 -5.91 8.71 -17.61
N VAL A 18 -4.90 7.84 -17.42
CA VAL A 18 -3.54 8.13 -17.93
C VAL A 18 -3.00 7.10 -18.92
N LEU A 19 -3.70 5.97 -19.14
CA LEU A 19 -3.27 5.00 -20.14
C LEU A 19 -3.26 5.62 -21.53
N HIS A 20 -2.25 5.25 -22.31
CA HIS A 20 -1.97 5.70 -23.67
C HIS A 20 -1.68 7.20 -23.80
N LYS A 21 -1.56 7.94 -22.69
CA LYS A 21 -1.07 9.32 -22.72
C LYS A 21 0.45 9.33 -22.83
N THR A 22 0.96 10.24 -23.65
CA THR A 22 2.39 10.45 -23.85
C THR A 22 2.88 11.59 -22.97
N ILE A 23 4.01 11.36 -22.29
CA ILE A 23 4.68 12.38 -21.48
C ILE A 23 5.40 13.36 -22.41
N ASP A 24 5.03 14.63 -22.34
CA ASP A 24 5.69 15.72 -23.06
C ASP A 24 6.96 16.17 -22.32
N SER A 25 6.82 16.46 -21.03
CA SER A 25 7.90 16.95 -20.17
C SER A 25 7.65 16.61 -18.71
N ILE A 26 8.70 16.64 -17.89
CA ILE A 26 8.60 16.34 -16.45
C ILE A 26 9.23 17.49 -15.65
N GLU A 27 8.45 18.09 -14.76
CA GLU A 27 8.94 19.10 -13.81
C GLU A 27 9.18 18.47 -12.44
N VAL A 28 10.43 18.52 -11.96
CA VAL A 28 10.84 18.00 -10.64
C VAL A 28 11.08 19.16 -9.68
N ARG A 29 10.06 19.51 -8.90
CA ARG A 29 10.10 20.59 -7.89
C ARG A 29 10.74 20.15 -6.57
N TYR A 30 10.77 18.85 -6.29
CA TYR A 30 11.46 18.29 -5.12
C TYR A 30 12.29 17.04 -5.47
N PRO A 31 13.57 17.22 -5.86
CA PRO A 31 14.47 16.16 -6.30
C PRO A 31 14.58 14.94 -5.38
N ARG A 32 14.48 15.12 -4.05
CA ARG A 32 14.66 14.04 -3.06
C ARG A 32 13.56 12.95 -3.06
N ILE A 33 12.52 13.10 -3.89
CA ILE A 33 11.57 12.02 -4.17
C ILE A 33 12.17 11.01 -5.16
N ILE A 34 13.03 11.44 -6.09
CA ILE A 34 13.69 10.54 -7.02
C ILE A 34 14.83 9.83 -6.28
N ASP A 35 14.79 8.49 -6.31
CA ASP A 35 15.85 7.62 -5.81
C ASP A 35 16.75 7.24 -6.99
N GLY A 36 17.82 8.02 -7.17
CA GLY A 36 18.71 7.95 -8.33
C GLY A 36 19.02 9.34 -8.88
N ASP A 37 19.48 9.37 -10.14
CA ASP A 37 19.77 10.61 -10.84
C ASP A 37 18.49 11.22 -11.46
N VAL A 38 18.25 12.50 -11.17
CA VAL A 38 17.02 13.20 -11.61
C VAL A 38 17.02 13.46 -13.10
N GLU A 39 18.17 13.82 -13.67
CA GLU A 39 18.29 14.11 -15.10
C GLU A 39 18.05 12.85 -15.92
N THR A 40 18.63 11.72 -15.51
CA THR A 40 18.37 10.40 -16.08
C THR A 40 16.89 10.04 -15.97
N PHE A 41 16.27 10.19 -14.79
CA PHE A 41 14.84 9.90 -14.61
C PHE A 41 13.96 10.71 -15.59
N VAL A 42 14.25 12.01 -15.74
CA VAL A 42 13.47 12.88 -16.64
C VAL A 42 13.72 12.53 -18.10
N THR A 43 14.98 12.51 -18.53
CA THR A 43 15.35 12.31 -19.94
C THR A 43 14.98 10.93 -20.47
N THR A 44 14.99 9.91 -19.61
CA THR A 44 14.52 8.57 -19.98
C THR A 44 13.01 8.56 -20.21
N LEU A 45 12.20 9.16 -19.34
CA LEU A 45 10.74 8.97 -19.34
C LEU A 45 9.97 9.91 -20.29
N ILE A 46 10.55 11.04 -20.71
CA ILE A 46 9.88 11.94 -21.68
C ILE A 46 9.68 11.26 -23.03
N HIS A 47 8.64 11.71 -23.74
CA HIS A 47 8.22 11.21 -25.06
C HIS A 47 7.76 9.75 -25.12
N GLN A 48 7.66 9.09 -23.96
CA GLN A 48 7.07 7.76 -23.86
C GLN A 48 5.60 7.83 -23.42
N SER A 49 4.84 6.84 -23.83
CA SER A 49 3.43 6.65 -23.48
C SER A 49 3.29 5.70 -22.30
N ILE A 50 2.32 5.98 -21.42
CA ILE A 50 2.01 5.07 -20.30
C ILE A 50 1.18 3.90 -20.85
N CYS A 51 1.82 2.73 -20.98
CA CYS A 51 1.20 1.52 -21.51
C CYS A 51 0.39 0.77 -20.46
N ASP A 52 0.89 0.70 -19.22
CA ASP A 52 0.20 0.03 -18.12
C ASP A 52 0.57 0.59 -16.75
N ILE A 53 -0.21 0.21 -15.73
CA ILE A 53 0.12 0.45 -14.33
C ILE A 53 -0.08 -0.83 -13.52
N ASP A 54 1.02 -1.43 -13.10
CA ASP A 54 1.05 -2.59 -12.22
C ASP A 54 1.15 -2.17 -10.74
N ARG A 55 0.93 -3.11 -9.83
CA ARG A 55 1.15 -2.93 -8.40
C ARG A 55 1.77 -4.19 -7.82
N HIS A 56 2.76 -3.98 -6.97
CA HIS A 56 3.29 -5.02 -6.11
C HIS A 56 3.33 -4.54 -4.66
N GLY A 57 2.57 -5.18 -3.79
CA GLY A 57 2.36 -4.70 -2.42
C GLY A 57 1.79 -3.29 -2.39
N LYS A 58 2.59 -2.34 -1.88
CA LYS A 58 2.22 -0.91 -1.73
C LYS A 58 2.93 0.01 -2.74
N TYR A 59 3.53 -0.58 -3.78
CA TYR A 59 4.21 0.12 -4.85
C TYR A 59 3.33 0.12 -6.10
N LEU A 60 3.24 1.26 -6.78
CA LEU A 60 2.76 1.38 -8.15
C LEU A 60 3.95 1.24 -9.09
N ILE A 61 3.76 0.60 -10.24
CA ILE A 61 4.75 0.49 -11.30
C ILE A 61 4.12 1.03 -12.56
N PHE A 62 4.59 2.17 -13.04
CA PHE A 62 4.18 2.74 -14.31
C PHE A 62 5.04 2.09 -15.39
N ILE A 63 4.40 1.42 -16.34
CA ILE A 63 5.03 0.74 -17.46
C ILE A 63 4.82 1.62 -18.68
N LEU A 64 5.91 2.09 -19.28
CA LEU A 64 5.91 2.94 -20.46
C LEU A 64 6.31 2.11 -21.69
N ASP A 65 6.56 2.77 -22.82
CA ASP A 65 6.93 2.11 -24.09
C ASP A 65 8.19 1.26 -23.95
N HIS A 66 9.25 1.80 -23.34
CA HIS A 66 10.55 1.16 -23.21
C HIS A 66 10.99 1.00 -21.74
N ASP A 67 10.58 1.93 -20.88
CA ASP A 67 11.03 1.98 -19.50
C ASP A 67 9.88 1.77 -18.51
N ALA A 68 10.23 1.60 -17.24
CA ALA A 68 9.28 1.63 -16.16
C ALA A 68 9.82 2.44 -14.99
N PHE A 69 8.92 2.95 -14.16
CA PHE A 69 9.31 3.49 -12.87
C PHE A 69 8.39 3.03 -11.76
N ILE A 70 9.00 2.82 -10.59
CA ILE A 70 8.30 2.48 -9.36
C ILE A 70 7.92 3.78 -8.65
N SER A 71 6.73 3.82 -8.06
CA SER A 71 6.25 4.91 -7.20
C SER A 71 5.69 4.35 -5.91
N HIS A 72 6.16 4.87 -4.76
CA HIS A 72 5.64 4.52 -3.45
C HIS A 72 5.03 5.74 -2.75
N LEU A 73 3.70 5.72 -2.56
CA LEU A 73 2.93 6.84 -1.99
C LEU A 73 3.29 7.18 -0.53
N ARG A 74 3.84 6.22 0.22
CA ARG A 74 4.20 6.34 1.63
C ARG A 74 3.01 6.82 2.46
N MET A 75 3.10 7.95 3.15
CA MET A 75 2.11 8.31 4.17
C MET A 75 0.92 9.04 3.57
N GLU A 76 1.19 10.07 2.77
CA GLU A 76 0.22 11.07 2.28
C GLU A 76 0.42 11.39 0.79
N GLY A 77 1.30 10.65 0.09
CA GLY A 77 1.47 10.80 -1.35
C GLY A 77 0.17 10.49 -2.09
N LYS A 78 -0.13 11.32 -3.08
CA LYS A 78 -1.32 11.23 -3.91
C LYS A 78 -1.04 11.67 -5.34
N TYR A 79 -1.81 11.13 -6.28
CA TYR A 79 -1.79 11.57 -7.66
C TYR A 79 -3.02 12.39 -7.97
N ASN A 80 -2.84 13.49 -8.70
CA ASN A 80 -3.91 14.34 -9.18
C ASN A 80 -3.79 14.45 -10.70
N ILE A 81 -4.93 14.54 -11.38
CA ILE A 81 -4.99 14.83 -12.81
C ILE A 81 -5.62 16.20 -12.96
N LYS A 82 -4.90 17.08 -13.64
CA LYS A 82 -5.19 18.51 -13.71
C LYS A 82 -5.01 19.01 -15.13
N MET A 83 -5.66 20.10 -15.51
CA MET A 83 -5.28 20.79 -16.75
C MET A 83 -3.96 21.52 -16.54
N LYS A 84 -3.14 21.61 -17.59
CA LYS A 84 -1.82 22.26 -17.54
C LYS A 84 -1.85 23.68 -16.96
N ASP A 85 -2.92 24.43 -17.27
CA ASP A 85 -3.07 25.83 -16.84
C ASP A 85 -3.61 25.98 -15.40
N GLU A 86 -4.02 24.88 -14.75
CA GLU A 86 -4.44 24.95 -13.34
C GLU A 86 -3.22 25.25 -12.44
N PRO A 87 -3.36 26.16 -11.47
CA PRO A 87 -2.26 26.53 -10.59
C PRO A 87 -1.73 25.32 -9.81
N TYR A 88 -0.42 25.30 -9.59
CA TYR A 88 0.22 24.25 -8.81
C TYR A 88 -0.10 24.40 -7.32
N ASP A 89 -0.32 23.28 -6.65
CA ASP A 89 -0.32 23.25 -5.20
C ASP A 89 1.13 23.35 -4.67
N LYS A 90 1.28 23.86 -3.45
CA LYS A 90 2.58 23.95 -2.75
C LYS A 90 3.27 22.57 -2.62
N HIS A 91 2.48 21.50 -2.57
CA HIS A 91 2.94 20.15 -2.35
C HIS A 91 2.96 19.29 -3.61
N ASP A 92 2.68 19.87 -4.79
CA ASP A 92 2.91 19.21 -6.08
C ASP A 92 4.41 19.18 -6.34
N HIS A 93 5.03 18.01 -6.26
CA HIS A 93 6.48 17.87 -6.27
C HIS A 93 7.05 17.34 -7.57
N ILE A 94 6.31 16.46 -8.25
CA ILE A 94 6.66 15.90 -9.56
C ILE A 94 5.45 16.09 -10.47
N ILE A 95 5.64 16.73 -11.62
CA ILE A 95 4.58 16.97 -12.59
C ILE A 95 4.99 16.32 -13.90
N PHE A 96 4.17 15.40 -14.38
CA PHE A 96 4.28 14.82 -15.72
C PHE A 96 3.30 15.57 -16.62
N HIS A 97 3.80 16.44 -17.47
CA HIS A 97 3.01 17.11 -18.50
C HIS A 97 2.72 16.13 -19.61
N MET A 98 1.45 15.96 -19.98
CA MET A 98 1.04 15.09 -21.07
C MET A 98 0.83 15.89 -22.35
N THR A 99 0.98 15.24 -23.50
CA THR A 99 0.79 15.86 -24.82
C THR A 99 -0.65 16.32 -25.09
N ASP A 100 -1.64 15.79 -24.35
CA ASP A 100 -3.06 16.17 -24.48
C ASP A 100 -3.45 17.41 -23.64
N GLY A 101 -2.48 18.09 -23.02
CA GLY A 101 -2.71 19.28 -22.19
C GLY A 101 -3.14 18.97 -20.75
N THR A 102 -3.15 17.70 -20.35
CA THR A 102 -3.33 17.31 -18.95
C THR A 102 -2.00 17.09 -18.23
N ASP A 103 -2.00 17.26 -16.91
CA ASP A 103 -0.88 16.97 -16.02
C ASP A 103 -1.24 15.80 -15.11
N LEU A 104 -0.31 14.86 -14.94
CA LEU A 104 -0.30 13.94 -13.81
C LEU A 104 0.63 14.52 -12.73
N ARG A 105 0.06 15.00 -11.63
CA ARG A 105 0.80 15.65 -10.53
C ARG A 105 0.92 14.72 -9.34
N TYR A 106 2.14 14.48 -8.87
CA TYR A 106 2.40 13.81 -7.60
C TYR A 106 2.50 14.83 -6.47
N ASN A 107 1.55 14.76 -5.54
CA ASN A 107 1.45 15.64 -4.39
C ASN A 107 1.82 14.87 -3.11
N ASP A 108 2.71 15.42 -2.29
CA ASP A 108 3.06 14.83 -0.99
C ASP A 108 3.41 15.90 0.06
N THR A 109 2.48 16.16 0.96
CA THR A 109 2.62 17.08 2.10
C THR A 109 3.82 16.77 2.99
N ARG A 110 4.20 15.49 3.11
CA ARG A 110 5.27 15.01 4.00
C ARG A 110 6.58 14.69 3.29
N LYS A 111 6.60 14.69 1.96
CA LYS A 111 7.79 14.47 1.12
C LYS A 111 8.49 13.13 1.39
N PHE A 112 7.72 12.11 1.73
CA PHE A 112 8.21 10.76 1.99
C PHE A 112 8.16 9.87 0.76
N GLY A 113 7.32 10.21 -0.21
CA GLY A 113 7.22 9.59 -1.52
C GLY A 113 8.56 9.27 -2.14
N ARG A 114 8.63 8.14 -2.84
CA ARG A 114 9.82 7.77 -3.61
C ARG A 114 9.42 7.32 -5.01
N MET A 115 10.20 7.72 -5.99
CA MET A 115 10.13 7.23 -7.37
C MET A 115 11.51 6.74 -7.81
N GLN A 116 11.55 5.65 -8.55
CA GLN A 116 12.80 5.03 -9.00
C GLN A 116 12.63 4.51 -10.42
N LEU A 117 13.52 4.89 -11.32
CA LEU A 117 13.61 4.31 -12.66
C LEU A 117 14.05 2.84 -12.56
N VAL A 118 13.43 1.95 -13.32
CA VAL A 118 13.71 0.51 -13.30
C VAL A 118 13.62 -0.10 -14.69
N ASP A 119 14.27 -1.25 -14.86
CA ASP A 119 14.12 -2.07 -16.06
C ASP A 119 12.67 -2.56 -16.20
N LYS A 120 12.08 -2.33 -17.38
CA LYS A 120 10.68 -2.62 -17.66
C LYS A 120 10.33 -4.11 -17.57
N GLU A 121 11.26 -5.01 -17.91
CA GLU A 121 10.98 -6.44 -17.96
C GLU A 121 11.33 -7.14 -16.63
N HIS A 122 12.31 -6.63 -15.89
CA HIS A 122 12.87 -7.27 -14.69
C HIS A 122 12.68 -6.45 -13.41
N TYR A 123 11.80 -5.42 -13.37
CA TYR A 123 11.62 -4.55 -12.20
C TYR A 123 11.34 -5.29 -10.88
N ARG A 124 10.75 -6.50 -10.94
CA ARG A 124 10.46 -7.34 -9.77
C ARG A 124 11.72 -7.98 -9.16
N GLU A 125 12.80 -8.07 -9.91
CA GLU A 125 14.06 -8.72 -9.50
C GLU A 125 14.99 -7.78 -8.73
N TYR A 126 14.68 -6.48 -8.70
CA TYR A 126 15.50 -5.45 -8.05
C TYR A 126 14.84 -4.86 -6.80
N PRO A 127 15.63 -4.29 -5.87
CA PRO A 127 15.08 -3.52 -4.76
C PRO A 127 14.30 -2.31 -5.27
N PRO A 128 13.20 -1.94 -4.59
CA PRO A 128 12.71 -2.50 -3.34
C PRO A 128 11.86 -3.76 -3.49
N LEU A 129 11.48 -4.15 -4.71
CA LEU A 129 10.45 -5.18 -4.95
C LEU A 129 10.92 -6.60 -4.65
N ASN A 130 12.16 -6.94 -4.97
CA ASN A 130 12.71 -8.28 -4.70
C ASN A 130 12.85 -8.64 -3.21
N ARG A 131 12.70 -7.65 -2.31
CA ARG A 131 12.70 -7.83 -0.86
C ARG A 131 11.30 -8.07 -0.28
N LEU A 132 10.26 -7.94 -1.10
CA LEU A 132 8.88 -8.09 -0.68
C LEU A 132 8.49 -9.57 -0.60
N GLY A 133 7.64 -9.86 0.37
CA GLY A 133 7.02 -11.16 0.53
C GLY A 133 5.83 -11.36 -0.39
N GLN A 134 5.18 -12.51 -0.25
CA GLN A 134 3.99 -12.81 -1.04
C GLN A 134 2.82 -11.90 -0.65
N GLU A 135 1.98 -11.56 -1.63
CA GLU A 135 0.71 -10.91 -1.35
C GLU A 135 -0.23 -11.90 -0.66
N PRO A 136 -1.07 -11.49 0.31
CA PRO A 136 -1.90 -12.42 1.05
C PRO A 136 -2.84 -13.27 0.20
N MET A 137 -3.20 -12.79 -1.00
CA MET A 137 -4.06 -13.51 -1.94
C MET A 137 -3.35 -14.68 -2.63
N ASP A 138 -2.02 -14.62 -2.74
CA ASP A 138 -1.16 -15.58 -3.43
C ASP A 138 -0.21 -16.31 -2.47
N ALA A 139 -0.30 -16.01 -1.18
CA ALA A 139 0.62 -16.52 -0.17
C ALA A 139 0.42 -18.01 0.07
N SER A 140 1.52 -18.77 0.06
CA SER A 140 1.51 -20.21 0.33
C SER A 140 1.90 -20.52 1.77
N PHE A 141 1.40 -21.64 2.27
CA PHE A 141 1.78 -22.14 3.59
C PHE A 141 3.29 -22.33 3.73
N ASP A 142 3.92 -22.93 2.71
CA ASP A 142 5.35 -23.25 2.72
C ASP A 142 6.23 -22.00 2.72
N TYR A 143 5.75 -20.88 2.18
CA TYR A 143 6.45 -19.60 2.26
C TYR A 143 6.30 -18.92 3.62
N ILE A 144 5.07 -18.89 4.15
CA ILE A 144 4.69 -18.11 5.34
C ILE A 144 5.07 -18.81 6.65
N TYR A 145 4.83 -20.11 6.75
CA TYR A 145 5.09 -20.89 7.97
C TYR A 145 6.52 -20.74 8.50
N PRO A 146 7.58 -21.01 7.70
CA PRO A 146 8.96 -20.91 8.20
C PRO A 146 9.32 -19.47 8.60
N ARG A 147 8.89 -18.46 7.83
CA ARG A 147 9.18 -17.04 8.14
C ARG A 147 8.57 -16.57 9.44
N ILE A 148 7.36 -17.02 9.76
CA ILE A 148 6.72 -16.73 11.05
C ILE A 148 7.40 -17.50 12.19
N HIS A 149 7.77 -18.77 11.98
CA HIS A 149 8.32 -19.62 13.05
C HIS A 149 9.79 -19.35 13.38
N GLN A 150 10.54 -18.74 12.47
CA GLN A 150 11.91 -18.28 12.74
C GLN A 150 11.97 -17.03 13.63
N SER A 151 10.82 -16.42 13.95
CA SER A 151 10.75 -15.18 14.70
C SER A 151 9.95 -15.28 15.99
N HIS A 152 10.50 -14.77 17.09
CA HIS A 152 9.82 -14.69 18.38
C HIS A 152 8.93 -13.44 18.53
N LEU A 153 8.76 -12.68 17.45
CA LEU A 153 8.03 -11.42 17.47
C LEU A 153 6.51 -11.62 17.62
N PRO A 154 5.80 -10.61 18.14
CA PRO A 154 4.34 -10.55 18.11
C PRO A 154 3.79 -10.73 16.69
N ILE A 155 2.66 -11.45 16.56
CA ILE A 155 1.99 -11.70 15.28
C ILE A 155 1.66 -10.40 14.55
N LYS A 156 1.26 -9.35 15.27
CA LYS A 156 1.00 -8.06 14.65
C LYS A 156 2.25 -7.48 13.99
N GLN A 157 3.41 -7.63 14.62
CA GLN A 157 4.66 -7.14 14.06
C GLN A 157 5.05 -7.93 12.80
N LEU A 158 4.84 -9.25 12.80
CA LEU A 158 5.07 -10.12 11.64
C LEU A 158 4.13 -9.80 10.47
N LEU A 159 2.86 -9.49 10.75
CA LEU A 159 1.90 -9.02 9.74
C LEU A 159 2.30 -7.68 9.09
N LEU A 160 3.09 -6.86 9.77
CA LEU A 160 3.58 -5.59 9.25
C LEU A 160 4.90 -5.74 8.49
N ASP A 161 5.57 -6.89 8.62
CA ASP A 161 6.81 -7.19 7.92
C ASP A 161 6.53 -7.45 6.44
N GLN A 162 6.93 -6.50 5.60
CA GLN A 162 6.68 -6.57 4.16
C GLN A 162 7.47 -7.70 3.47
N SER A 163 8.45 -8.32 4.14
CA SER A 163 9.15 -9.52 3.64
C SER A 163 8.42 -10.83 3.94
N ILE A 164 7.40 -10.79 4.81
CA ILE A 164 6.53 -11.93 5.11
C ILE A 164 5.23 -11.78 4.32
N PHE A 165 4.50 -10.70 4.55
CA PHE A 165 3.30 -10.34 3.80
C PHE A 165 3.46 -8.93 3.26
N THR A 166 3.57 -8.81 1.94
CA THR A 166 3.58 -7.48 1.33
C THR A 166 2.16 -6.93 1.26
N GLY A 167 2.01 -5.63 1.49
CA GLY A 167 0.71 -4.97 1.35
C GLY A 167 -0.10 -4.77 2.63
N ILE A 168 0.11 -5.60 3.65
CA ILE A 168 -0.56 -5.42 4.95
C ILE A 168 0.08 -4.24 5.71
N GLY A 169 -0.71 -3.31 6.20
CA GLY A 169 -0.28 -2.26 7.13
C GLY A 169 -1.06 -2.28 8.43
N ASN A 170 -1.11 -1.13 9.10
CA ASN A 170 -1.58 -1.03 10.48
C ASN A 170 -3.11 -1.19 10.61
N ILE A 171 -3.88 -0.83 9.59
CA ILE A 171 -5.32 -1.03 9.54
C ILE A 171 -5.59 -2.53 9.44
N TYR A 172 -5.15 -3.14 8.34
CA TYR A 172 -5.50 -4.53 8.06
C TYR A 172 -4.85 -5.51 9.06
N ALA A 173 -3.67 -5.22 9.62
CA ALA A 173 -3.09 -6.05 10.67
C ALA A 173 -3.96 -6.11 11.96
N ASN A 174 -4.60 -4.99 12.35
CA ASN A 174 -5.52 -4.99 13.49
C ASN A 174 -6.78 -5.82 13.19
N GLU A 175 -7.36 -5.61 12.00
CA GLU A 175 -8.56 -6.32 11.57
C GLU A 175 -8.33 -7.84 11.42
N ILE A 176 -7.18 -8.25 10.88
CA ILE A 176 -6.78 -9.66 10.77
C ILE A 176 -6.68 -10.29 12.16
N CYS A 177 -5.95 -9.64 13.09
CA CYS A 177 -5.83 -10.12 14.46
C CYS A 177 -7.20 -10.26 15.15
N PHE A 178 -8.10 -9.28 14.92
CA PHE A 178 -9.46 -9.32 15.48
C PHE A 178 -10.32 -10.42 14.87
N ARG A 179 -10.29 -10.59 13.54
CA ARG A 179 -11.07 -11.62 12.84
C ARG A 179 -10.65 -13.03 13.28
N MET A 180 -9.34 -13.24 13.47
CA MET A 180 -8.79 -14.47 14.03
C MET A 180 -8.99 -14.66 15.54
N GLY A 181 -9.55 -13.69 16.26
CA GLY A 181 -9.69 -13.73 17.72
C GLY A 181 -8.34 -13.82 18.45
N MET A 182 -7.27 -13.30 17.85
CA MET A 182 -5.89 -13.43 18.34
C MET A 182 -5.44 -12.14 19.01
N ASP A 183 -4.87 -12.21 20.23
CA ASP A 183 -4.22 -11.05 20.83
C ASP A 183 -3.03 -10.64 19.94
N PRO A 184 -2.89 -9.35 19.54
CA PRO A 184 -1.83 -8.90 18.65
C PRO A 184 -0.41 -9.11 19.23
N ARG A 185 -0.29 -9.38 20.54
CA ARG A 185 0.95 -9.72 21.26
C ARG A 185 1.23 -11.22 21.35
N THR A 186 0.40 -12.05 20.73
CA THR A 186 0.66 -13.50 20.60
C THR A 186 1.94 -13.68 19.78
N ARG A 187 2.86 -14.53 20.23
CA ARG A 187 4.09 -14.79 19.47
C ARG A 187 3.77 -15.60 18.22
N GLY A 188 4.34 -15.22 17.07
CA GLY A 188 4.09 -15.89 15.80
C GLY A 188 4.54 -17.35 15.80
N ASP A 189 5.70 -17.63 16.39
CA ASP A 189 6.28 -18.97 16.51
C ASP A 189 5.49 -19.98 17.36
N ARG A 190 4.42 -19.53 18.03
CA ARG A 190 3.50 -20.41 18.79
C ARG A 190 2.25 -20.79 18.02
N LEU A 191 2.08 -20.28 16.80
CA LEU A 191 0.90 -20.58 16.00
C LEU A 191 1.00 -21.97 15.39
N SER A 192 0.01 -22.83 15.68
CA SER A 192 -0.06 -24.13 15.03
C SER A 192 -0.17 -24.01 13.50
N LYS A 193 0.22 -25.05 12.77
CA LYS A 193 0.08 -25.10 11.29
C LYS A 193 -1.32 -24.71 10.83
N LYS A 194 -2.36 -25.19 11.52
CA LYS A 194 -3.76 -24.84 11.26
C LYS A 194 -4.02 -23.33 11.39
N ARG A 195 -3.43 -22.68 12.40
CA ARG A 195 -3.56 -21.23 12.60
C ARG A 195 -2.81 -20.41 11.54
N ILE A 196 -1.72 -20.93 11.00
CA ILE A 196 -1.03 -20.29 9.87
C ILE A 196 -1.87 -20.38 8.58
N LEU A 197 -2.50 -21.51 8.31
CA LEU A 197 -3.44 -21.63 7.19
C LEU A 197 -4.61 -20.65 7.34
N GLU A 198 -5.22 -20.60 8.53
CA GLU A 198 -6.28 -19.63 8.84
C GLU A 198 -5.81 -18.18 8.70
N LEU A 199 -4.56 -17.87 9.08
CA LEU A 199 -3.98 -16.52 8.95
C LEU A 199 -3.90 -16.10 7.48
N ILE A 200 -3.43 -16.98 6.60
CA ILE A 200 -3.33 -16.73 5.16
C ILE A 200 -4.73 -16.47 4.60
N GLU A 201 -5.69 -17.36 4.90
CA GLU A 201 -7.07 -17.25 4.43
C GLU A 201 -7.75 -15.95 4.90
N VAL A 202 -7.66 -15.64 6.20
CA VAL A 202 -8.25 -14.43 6.79
C VAL A 202 -7.61 -13.16 6.20
N SER A 203 -6.29 -13.17 5.98
CA SER A 203 -5.59 -12.02 5.39
C SER A 203 -6.01 -11.81 3.94
N SER A 204 -6.09 -12.88 3.15
CA SER A 204 -6.59 -12.87 1.77
C SER A 204 -8.00 -12.32 1.69
N THR A 205 -8.91 -12.83 2.52
CA THR A 205 -10.31 -12.44 2.55
C THR A 205 -10.49 -10.97 2.93
N ILE A 206 -9.84 -10.50 3.99
CA ILE A 206 -9.93 -9.09 4.42
C ILE A 206 -9.45 -8.15 3.31
N LEU A 207 -8.31 -8.44 2.69
CA LEU A 207 -7.78 -7.56 1.64
C LEU A 207 -8.64 -7.59 0.38
N LYS A 208 -9.20 -8.74 -0.01
CA LYS A 208 -10.15 -8.84 -1.13
C LYS A 208 -11.43 -8.04 -0.86
N GLU A 209 -12.00 -8.16 0.35
CA GLU A 209 -13.15 -7.35 0.78
C GLU A 209 -12.84 -5.86 0.74
N ALA A 210 -11.66 -5.47 1.21
CA ALA A 210 -11.22 -4.08 1.18
C ALA A 210 -11.02 -3.56 -0.25
N ILE A 211 -10.37 -4.31 -1.13
CA ILE A 211 -10.20 -3.95 -2.55
C ILE A 211 -11.58 -3.78 -3.22
N ALA A 212 -12.51 -4.70 -2.97
CA ALA A 212 -13.86 -4.64 -3.55
C ALA A 212 -14.63 -3.37 -3.12
N GLN A 213 -14.31 -2.82 -1.94
CA GLN A 213 -14.91 -1.61 -1.40
C GLN A 213 -14.08 -0.34 -1.65
N GLY A 214 -13.04 -0.41 -2.49
CA GLY A 214 -12.16 0.74 -2.78
C GLY A 214 -11.21 1.11 -1.64
N GLY A 215 -10.94 0.18 -0.72
CA GLY A 215 -10.13 0.38 0.47
C GLY A 215 -10.83 1.21 1.55
N THR A 216 -10.06 1.67 2.53
CA THR A 216 -10.46 2.71 3.46
C THR A 216 -10.29 4.08 2.81
N THR A 217 -11.10 5.07 3.22
CA THR A 217 -10.93 6.44 2.73
C THR A 217 -9.55 6.95 3.12
N ILE A 218 -8.71 7.11 2.11
CA ILE A 218 -7.47 7.88 2.15
C ILE A 218 -7.56 8.84 0.97
N HIS A 219 -7.28 10.13 1.21
CA HIS A 219 -7.28 11.16 0.18
C HIS A 219 -6.06 11.03 -0.75
N SER A 220 -5.95 9.89 -1.46
CA SER A 220 -4.79 9.55 -2.30
C SER A 220 -5.02 9.77 -3.80
N PHE A 221 -6.23 10.14 -4.22
CA PHE A 221 -6.53 10.55 -5.59
C PHE A 221 -7.73 11.51 -5.62
N ASP A 222 -7.56 12.68 -6.21
CA ASP A 222 -8.52 13.80 -6.10
C ASP A 222 -9.41 13.99 -7.33
N ALA A 223 -9.14 13.33 -8.47
CA ALA A 223 -9.96 13.56 -9.67
C ALA A 223 -11.40 13.00 -9.56
N ASN A 224 -11.76 12.37 -8.43
CA ASN A 224 -13.14 11.97 -8.10
C ASN A 224 -13.42 11.78 -6.60
N GLY A 225 -12.52 12.21 -5.69
CA GLY A 225 -12.69 11.97 -4.25
C GLY A 225 -13.09 10.53 -3.93
N ILE A 226 -12.24 9.55 -4.30
CA ILE A 226 -12.58 8.13 -4.09
C ILE A 226 -12.59 7.85 -2.58
N HIS A 227 -13.79 7.92 -2.03
CA HIS A 227 -14.09 7.50 -0.68
C HIS A 227 -14.23 5.98 -0.71
N GLY A 228 -13.14 5.27 -0.40
CA GLY A 228 -13.24 3.86 -0.04
C GLY A 228 -14.31 3.70 1.04
N LEU A 229 -15.10 2.63 1.00
CA LEU A 229 -16.20 2.40 1.95
C LEU A 229 -15.78 1.49 3.12
N PHE A 230 -14.58 0.91 3.06
CA PHE A 230 -14.17 -0.11 4.02
C PHE A 230 -14.04 0.43 5.45
N GLN A 231 -13.81 1.73 5.66
CA GLN A 231 -13.75 2.31 7.02
C GLN A 231 -15.05 2.07 7.82
N VAL A 232 -16.20 1.96 7.14
CA VAL A 232 -17.50 1.70 7.77
C VAL A 232 -17.59 0.26 8.30
N THR A 233 -16.76 -0.65 7.77
CA THR A 233 -16.76 -2.08 8.11
C THR A 233 -15.67 -2.46 9.13
N LEU A 234 -14.83 -1.49 9.54
CA LEU A 234 -13.75 -1.74 10.50
C LEU A 234 -14.31 -2.20 11.84
N SER A 235 -13.86 -3.36 12.30
CA SER A 235 -14.33 -3.97 13.53
C SER A 235 -13.55 -3.52 14.76
N VAL A 236 -12.28 -3.14 14.60
CA VAL A 236 -11.43 -2.79 15.75
C VAL A 236 -10.57 -1.56 15.53
N HIS A 237 -10.05 -1.31 14.33
CA HIS A 237 -9.16 -0.20 14.07
C HIS A 237 -9.87 1.14 14.26
N ALA A 238 -9.31 1.99 15.13
CA ALA A 238 -9.88 3.29 15.49
C ALA A 238 -11.33 3.24 16.03
N GLN A 239 -11.80 2.07 16.44
CA GLN A 239 -13.10 1.88 17.08
C GLN A 239 -12.96 1.94 18.60
N THR A 240 -14.04 2.35 19.28
CA THR A 240 -14.12 2.40 20.76
C THR A 240 -14.85 1.18 21.33
N THR A 241 -15.74 0.57 20.55
CA THR A 241 -16.62 -0.53 20.97
C THR A 241 -16.47 -1.73 20.05
N CYS A 242 -16.34 -2.93 20.63
CA CYS A 242 -16.18 -4.17 19.90
C CYS A 242 -17.45 -4.53 19.12
N SER A 243 -17.34 -4.78 17.81
CA SER A 243 -18.48 -5.18 16.97
C SER A 243 -19.14 -6.49 17.42
N LYS A 244 -18.36 -7.44 17.98
CA LYS A 244 -18.81 -8.76 18.45
C LYS A 244 -19.40 -8.77 19.86
N CYS A 245 -18.63 -8.36 20.88
CA CYS A 245 -19.04 -8.49 22.28
C CYS A 245 -19.56 -7.19 22.92
N LYS A 246 -19.57 -6.08 22.18
CA LYS A 246 -19.95 -4.74 22.65
C LYS A 246 -19.11 -4.18 23.81
N GLY A 247 -18.04 -4.88 24.20
CA GLY A 247 -17.08 -4.41 25.20
C GLY A 247 -16.09 -3.37 24.65
N PRO A 248 -15.31 -2.71 25.52
CA PRO A 248 -14.41 -1.64 25.11
C PRO A 248 -13.22 -2.17 24.29
N ILE A 249 -12.85 -1.42 23.26
CA ILE A 249 -11.60 -1.65 22.51
C ILE A 249 -10.46 -0.92 23.21
N LYS A 250 -9.33 -1.62 23.36
CA LYS A 250 -8.10 -1.06 23.93
C LYS A 250 -7.14 -0.68 22.82
N LYS A 251 -6.48 0.47 22.99
CA LYS A 251 -5.35 0.92 22.18
C LYS A 251 -4.05 0.73 22.96
N ILE A 252 -3.11 -0.01 22.39
CA ILE A 252 -1.76 -0.17 22.90
C ILE A 252 -0.74 0.16 21.80
N THR A 253 0.54 0.20 22.13
CA THR A 253 1.63 0.39 21.17
C THR A 253 2.42 -0.91 21.03
N ILE A 254 2.59 -1.39 19.80
CA ILE A 254 3.46 -2.53 19.46
C ILE A 254 4.40 -2.06 18.36
N ALA A 255 5.72 -2.16 18.58
CA ALA A 255 6.75 -1.72 17.63
C ALA A 255 6.53 -0.28 17.10
N GLY A 256 6.16 0.65 17.99
CA GLY A 256 5.89 2.04 17.62
C GLY A 256 4.60 2.28 16.81
N ARG A 257 3.71 1.28 16.70
CA ARG A 257 2.44 1.38 15.98
C ARG A 257 1.23 1.26 16.92
N GLY A 258 0.29 2.19 16.76
CA GLY A 258 -1.00 2.16 17.46
C GLY A 258 -1.78 0.90 17.09
N THR A 259 -2.15 0.13 18.10
CA THR A 259 -2.73 -1.21 17.99
C THR A 259 -4.05 -1.26 18.72
N TYR A 260 -5.13 -1.45 17.97
CA TYR A 260 -6.48 -1.57 18.51
C TYR A 260 -6.85 -3.05 18.62
N TYR A 261 -7.37 -3.47 19.77
CA TYR A 261 -7.79 -4.85 19.99
C TYR A 261 -8.89 -4.93 21.07
N CYS A 262 -9.73 -5.96 21.00
CA CYS A 262 -10.73 -6.26 22.02
C CYS A 262 -10.20 -7.32 23.02
N PRO A 263 -10.00 -6.98 24.31
CA PRO A 263 -9.46 -7.92 25.31
C PRO A 263 -10.40 -9.09 25.64
N HIS A 264 -11.69 -8.98 25.31
CA HIS A 264 -12.66 -10.04 25.49
C HIS A 264 -12.62 -11.04 24.34
N CYS A 265 -12.66 -10.57 23.10
CA CYS A 265 -12.69 -11.42 21.90
C CYS A 265 -11.32 -11.92 21.45
N GLN A 266 -10.24 -11.20 21.76
CA GLN A 266 -8.89 -11.57 21.37
C GLN A 266 -8.13 -12.10 22.59
N LYS A 267 -7.81 -13.39 22.57
CA LYS A 267 -7.11 -14.05 23.67
C LYS A 267 -5.68 -14.34 23.30
N ARG A 268 -4.78 -14.17 24.26
CA ARG A 268 -3.42 -14.67 24.18
C ARG A 268 -3.48 -16.16 24.52
N ARG A 269 -3.26 -17.01 23.52
CA ARG A 269 -3.10 -18.45 23.75
C ARG A 269 -1.62 -18.71 23.91
N TYR A 270 -1.25 -19.30 25.05
CA TYR A 270 0.14 -19.61 25.40
C TYR A 270 0.61 -20.88 24.73
#